data_AF-A0A2N2D7W3-F1
#
_entry.id   AF-A0A2N2D7W3-F1
#
_cell.length_a   1.000
_cell.length_b   1.000
_cell.length_c   1.000
_cell.angle_alpha   90.00
_cell.angle_beta   90.00
_cell.angle_gamma   90.00
#
_symmetry.space_group_name_H-M   'P 1'
#
loop_
_entity.id
_entity.type
_entity.pdbx_description
1 polymer ?
#
loop_
_entity_poly.entity_id
_entity_poly.type
_entity_poly.pdbx_seq_one_letter_code
_entity_poly.pdbx_strand_id
1 'polypeptide(L)'
;MKIAKKQLITIVSTIVLVFFIGSGIYVYNTIRSVPQMFKLNEELKSEGYYMAEFEFKMLGCIYYLDKGQYITALTSLNRIHDQLKTRDGLIKVPNFNNKKEKLEFYLNLQNPKTGAFIDDSYPLFTYIGCTLNVASYINVLSYEANEPFQLKYPLKFLDQINTPEKLTAFLDNLSTVGWIGAKFRTPYIEVAELAEAIPGDIERLDLYTFSPEWKEAMLNWFYDNQDSKTGYWGPKLRGSTELLDSGDLEATEKILKLFVDNQGYNLHSEFPLRYKDEIFKSTLQKLAEPMPQDLASVHKWTLVMNRGTRLLTRYLWSSASNDNKDSARRLMEDIVRSKFEETYIENEGAFSLYPGAEHADLDGMGETIAYLDMIGAISSDKQKLLWGPPEQKITDLGVYDISKLQEKDFALIKNSPGINSLRLYRTNPSTDYTSDVVGIIYPQPTPVLDMVDLLPQVTQWLSTTPQNMGNWVSKESIIAELAGIKIQPARVYRQDIPLDVANEVFQNKRELTVIGYDVLQVPICKMTLRMSN
;
A
#
# COMPACT_ATOMS: atom_id res chain seq x y z
N MET A 1 54.71 -46.11 -17.38
CA MET A 1 54.71 -44.71 -17.84
C MET A 1 54.64 -43.80 -16.60
N LYS A 2 55.78 -43.23 -16.16
CA LYS A 2 55.83 -42.33 -14.99
C LYS A 2 55.41 -40.93 -15.46
N ILE A 3 54.16 -40.54 -15.21
CA ILE A 3 53.77 -39.14 -15.35
C ILE A 3 54.68 -38.33 -14.43
N ALA A 4 55.49 -37.44 -14.99
CA ALA A 4 56.39 -36.62 -14.20
C ALA A 4 55.55 -35.74 -13.26
N LYS A 5 55.92 -35.64 -11.99
CA LYS A 5 55.17 -34.90 -10.94
C LYS A 5 54.74 -33.49 -11.39
N LYS A 6 55.53 -32.84 -12.26
CA LYS A 6 55.21 -31.55 -12.92
C LYS A 6 54.03 -31.62 -13.88
N GLN A 7 53.93 -32.66 -14.73
CA GLN A 7 52.81 -32.87 -15.65
C GLN A 7 51.50 -33.14 -14.90
N LEU A 8 51.56 -33.89 -13.79
CA LEU A 8 50.39 -34.13 -12.94
C LEU A 8 49.88 -32.83 -12.30
N ILE A 9 50.78 -31.97 -11.82
CA ILE A 9 50.43 -30.66 -11.26
C ILE A 9 49.79 -29.77 -12.33
N THR A 10 50.36 -29.70 -13.54
CA THR A 10 49.78 -28.93 -14.64
C THR A 10 48.39 -29.42 -15.03
N ILE A 11 48.16 -30.74 -15.10
CA ILE A 11 46.85 -31.34 -15.41
C ILE A 11 45.83 -30.98 -14.32
N VAL A 12 46.18 -31.14 -13.04
CA VAL A 12 45.30 -30.79 -11.92
C VAL A 12 44.98 -29.30 -11.92
N SER A 13 45.96 -28.43 -12.09
CA SER A 13 45.74 -26.97 -12.18
C SER A 13 44.86 -26.58 -13.37
N THR A 14 44.99 -27.27 -14.51
CA THR A 14 44.16 -27.03 -15.70
C THR A 14 42.71 -27.48 -15.47
N ILE A 15 42.50 -28.64 -14.84
CA ILE A 15 41.17 -29.13 -14.48
C ILE A 15 40.50 -28.19 -13.48
N VAL A 16 41.24 -27.74 -12.47
CA VAL A 16 40.76 -26.76 -11.48
C VAL A 16 40.41 -25.44 -12.15
N LEU A 17 41.23 -24.94 -13.07
CA LEU A 17 40.96 -23.71 -13.82
C LEU A 17 39.72 -23.85 -14.72
N VAL A 18 39.58 -24.95 -15.45
CA VAL A 18 38.40 -25.23 -16.29
C VAL A 18 37.14 -25.37 -15.43
N PHE A 19 37.26 -25.97 -14.24
CA PHE A 19 36.17 -26.04 -13.28
C PHE A 19 35.79 -24.65 -12.75
N PHE A 20 36.74 -23.77 -12.45
CA PHE A 20 36.48 -22.39 -12.03
C PHE A 20 35.87 -21.55 -13.14
N ILE A 21 36.34 -21.69 -14.38
CA ILE A 21 35.78 -20.97 -15.54
C ILE A 21 34.37 -21.50 -15.86
N GLY A 22 34.18 -22.82 -15.88
CA GLY A 22 32.88 -23.45 -16.11
C GLY A 22 31.86 -23.12 -15.02
N SER A 23 32.26 -23.14 -13.75
CA SER A 23 31.40 -22.71 -12.64
C SER A 23 31.12 -21.21 -12.68
N GLY A 24 32.08 -20.37 -13.04
CA GLY A 24 31.88 -18.93 -13.25
C GLY A 24 30.90 -18.61 -14.38
N ILE A 25 31.00 -19.28 -15.52
CA ILE A 25 30.07 -19.14 -16.65
C ILE A 25 28.67 -19.65 -16.27
N TYR A 26 28.58 -20.77 -15.57
CA TYR A 26 27.32 -21.32 -15.08
C TYR A 26 26.61 -20.34 -14.12
N VAL A 27 27.33 -19.81 -13.13
CA VAL A 27 26.82 -18.79 -12.20
C VAL A 27 26.35 -17.54 -12.95
N TYR A 28 27.15 -17.04 -13.89
CA TYR A 28 26.82 -15.83 -14.66
C TYR A 28 25.54 -16.02 -15.50
N ASN A 29 25.41 -17.15 -16.20
CA ASN A 29 24.24 -17.43 -17.03
C ASN A 29 22.97 -17.62 -16.19
N THR A 30 23.06 -18.28 -15.03
CA THR A 30 21.92 -18.47 -14.12
C THR A 30 21.46 -17.17 -13.46
N ILE A 31 22.36 -16.24 -13.14
CA ILE A 31 21.95 -14.92 -12.61
C ILE A 31 21.34 -14.06 -13.73
N ARG A 32 21.91 -14.12 -14.93
CA ARG A 32 21.42 -13.35 -16.08
C ARG A 32 20.04 -13.80 -16.58
N SER A 33 19.61 -15.02 -16.26
CA SER A 33 18.28 -15.51 -16.64
C SER A 33 17.14 -14.99 -15.75
N VAL A 34 17.42 -14.39 -14.59
CA VAL A 34 16.37 -13.93 -13.66
C VAL A 34 15.38 -12.95 -14.31
N PRO A 35 15.78 -11.88 -15.02
CA PRO A 35 14.82 -11.02 -15.72
C PRO A 35 13.96 -11.77 -16.75
N GLN A 36 14.55 -12.77 -17.41
CA GLN A 36 13.81 -13.62 -18.34
C GLN A 36 12.79 -14.51 -17.61
N MET A 37 13.09 -15.02 -16.42
CA MET A 37 12.14 -15.81 -15.62
C MET A 37 10.91 -14.99 -15.25
N PHE A 38 11.07 -13.74 -14.82
CA PHE A 38 9.94 -12.85 -14.54
C PHE A 38 9.11 -12.60 -15.81
N LYS A 39 9.75 -12.39 -16.97
CA LYS A 39 9.03 -12.27 -18.25
C LYS A 39 8.23 -13.54 -18.59
N LEU A 40 8.86 -14.71 -18.48
CA LEU A 40 8.20 -16.00 -18.73
C LEU A 40 7.05 -16.25 -17.75
N ASN A 41 7.21 -15.87 -16.49
CA ASN A 41 6.15 -15.95 -15.49
C ASN A 41 4.93 -15.10 -15.89
N GLU A 42 5.13 -13.86 -16.36
CA GLU A 42 4.03 -13.02 -16.88
C GLU A 42 3.38 -13.62 -18.14
N GLU A 43 4.18 -14.15 -19.07
CA GLU A 43 3.67 -14.86 -20.25
C GLU A 43 2.81 -16.06 -19.82
N LEU A 44 3.27 -16.88 -18.88
CA LEU A 44 2.55 -18.05 -18.39
C LEU A 44 1.29 -17.71 -17.61
N LYS A 45 1.29 -16.64 -16.80
CA LYS A 45 0.07 -16.11 -16.17
C LYS A 45 -0.97 -15.76 -17.24
N SER A 46 -0.58 -15.07 -18.31
CA SER A 46 -1.50 -14.70 -19.40
C SER A 46 -1.96 -15.90 -20.23
N GLU A 47 -1.16 -16.96 -20.32
CA GLU A 47 -1.53 -18.25 -20.91
C GLU A 47 -2.45 -19.12 -19.99
N GLY A 48 -2.74 -18.67 -18.76
CA GLY A 48 -3.63 -19.34 -17.81
C GLY A 48 -2.96 -20.41 -16.94
N TYR A 49 -1.64 -20.32 -16.72
CA TYR A 49 -0.93 -21.20 -15.79
C TYR A 49 -1.05 -20.72 -14.34
N TYR A 50 -1.07 -21.67 -13.41
CA TYR A 50 -1.00 -21.40 -11.98
C TYR A 50 0.43 -21.03 -11.59
N MET A 51 0.64 -19.77 -11.20
CA MET A 51 1.97 -19.19 -10.92
C MET A 51 2.11 -18.60 -9.51
N ALA A 52 1.19 -18.92 -8.58
CA ALA A 52 1.15 -18.29 -7.25
C ALA A 52 2.39 -18.56 -6.38
N GLU A 53 3.15 -19.62 -6.67
CA GLU A 53 4.35 -20.01 -5.93
C GLU A 53 5.66 -19.38 -6.46
N PHE A 54 5.65 -18.77 -7.64
CA PHE A 54 6.88 -18.35 -8.33
C PHE A 54 7.75 -17.39 -7.50
N GLU A 55 7.16 -16.31 -6.98
CA GLU A 55 7.91 -15.30 -6.22
C GLU A 55 8.50 -15.86 -4.93
N PHE A 56 7.78 -16.75 -4.25
CA PHE A 56 8.25 -17.42 -3.03
C PHE A 56 9.39 -18.41 -3.33
N LYS A 57 9.33 -19.11 -4.46
CA LYS A 57 10.45 -19.96 -4.93
C LYS A 57 11.71 -19.14 -5.22
N MET A 58 11.54 -17.96 -5.83
CA MET A 58 12.65 -17.02 -6.06
C MET A 58 13.25 -16.51 -4.75
N LEU A 59 12.41 -16.15 -3.76
CA LEU A 59 12.87 -15.79 -2.42
C LEU A 59 13.63 -16.94 -1.73
N GLY A 60 13.16 -18.18 -1.88
CA GLY A 60 13.89 -19.36 -1.40
C GLY A 60 15.28 -19.52 -2.02
N CYS A 61 15.42 -19.23 -3.32
CA CYS A 61 16.72 -19.21 -3.98
C CYS A 61 17.65 -18.12 -3.42
N ILE A 62 17.13 -16.91 -3.18
CA ILE A 62 17.87 -15.81 -2.55
C ILE A 62 18.33 -16.22 -1.14
N TYR A 63 17.45 -16.84 -0.35
CA TYR A 63 17.80 -17.35 0.97
C TYR A 63 18.94 -18.36 0.90
N TYR A 64 18.89 -19.32 -0.02
CA TYR A 64 19.98 -20.30 -0.20
C TYR A 64 21.30 -19.61 -0.59
N LEU A 65 21.27 -18.62 -1.49
CA LEU A 65 22.47 -17.82 -1.83
C LEU A 65 23.03 -17.11 -0.58
N ASP A 66 22.16 -16.50 0.21
CA ASP A 66 22.53 -15.73 1.39
C ASP A 66 23.15 -16.59 2.51
N LYS A 67 22.70 -17.83 2.63
CA LYS A 67 23.23 -18.82 3.58
C LYS A 67 24.44 -19.58 3.03
N GLY A 68 24.98 -19.20 1.88
CA GLY A 68 26.16 -19.83 1.26
C GLY A 68 25.87 -21.19 0.63
N GLN A 69 24.59 -21.56 0.46
CA GLN A 69 24.15 -22.80 -0.19
C GLN A 69 24.08 -22.62 -1.71
N TYR A 70 25.19 -22.22 -2.32
CA TYR A 70 25.25 -21.80 -3.73
C TYR A 70 24.78 -22.87 -4.71
N ILE A 71 25.14 -24.13 -4.47
CA ILE A 71 24.74 -25.25 -5.34
C ILE A 71 23.22 -25.40 -5.32
N THR A 72 22.61 -25.40 -4.13
CA THR A 72 21.14 -25.49 -3.97
C THR A 72 20.46 -24.33 -4.67
N ALA A 73 20.92 -23.10 -4.45
CA ALA A 73 20.35 -21.93 -5.08
C ALA A 73 20.40 -21.98 -6.61
N LEU A 74 21.58 -22.25 -7.20
CA LEU A 74 21.76 -22.25 -8.66
C LEU A 74 21.01 -23.41 -9.32
N THR A 75 20.97 -24.57 -8.67
CA THR A 75 20.21 -25.72 -9.16
C THR A 75 18.70 -25.43 -9.14
N SER A 76 18.20 -24.82 -8.07
CA SER A 76 16.80 -24.40 -7.97
C SER A 76 16.45 -23.33 -9.00
N LEU A 77 17.30 -22.32 -9.20
CA LEU A 77 17.10 -21.29 -10.22
C LEU A 77 17.03 -21.91 -11.62
N ASN A 78 17.97 -22.78 -11.98
CA ASN A 78 17.93 -23.43 -13.30
C ASN A 78 16.69 -24.32 -13.46
N ARG A 79 16.30 -25.06 -12.43
CA ARG A 79 15.05 -25.84 -12.44
C ARG A 79 13.84 -24.95 -12.70
N ILE A 80 13.73 -23.81 -12.02
CA ILE A 80 12.66 -22.84 -12.25
C ILE A 80 12.73 -22.32 -13.69
N HIS A 81 13.92 -21.96 -14.20
CA HIS A 81 14.07 -21.48 -15.58
C HIS A 81 13.56 -22.49 -16.60
N ASP A 82 13.97 -23.75 -16.43
CA ASP A 82 13.63 -24.84 -17.32
C ASP A 82 12.13 -25.11 -17.28
N GLN A 83 11.52 -25.19 -16.09
CA GLN A 83 10.07 -25.31 -15.92
C GLN A 83 9.31 -24.20 -16.63
N LEU A 84 9.75 -22.94 -16.48
CA LEU A 84 9.11 -21.79 -17.15
C LEU A 84 9.25 -21.86 -18.69
N LYS A 85 10.40 -22.31 -19.19
CA LYS A 85 10.64 -22.42 -20.63
C LYS A 85 9.90 -23.58 -21.28
N THR A 86 9.98 -24.76 -20.68
CA THR A 86 9.42 -25.99 -21.27
C THR A 86 7.95 -26.20 -20.91
N ARG A 87 7.45 -25.49 -19.88
CA ARG A 87 6.13 -25.70 -19.25
C ARG A 87 6.02 -27.02 -18.48
N ASP A 88 7.11 -27.79 -18.38
CA ASP A 88 7.09 -29.10 -17.73
C ASP A 88 6.82 -28.97 -16.24
N GLY A 89 5.81 -29.71 -15.76
CA GLY A 89 5.39 -29.69 -14.37
C GLY A 89 4.65 -28.43 -13.93
N LEU A 90 4.38 -27.48 -14.84
CA LEU A 90 3.48 -26.36 -14.56
C LEU A 90 2.02 -26.80 -14.74
N ILE A 91 1.15 -26.26 -13.89
CA ILE A 91 -0.27 -26.58 -13.90
C ILE A 91 -1.00 -25.52 -14.73
N LYS A 92 -1.61 -25.94 -15.84
CA LYS A 92 -2.52 -25.07 -16.58
C LYS A 92 -3.90 -25.13 -15.93
N VAL A 93 -4.42 -23.97 -15.53
CA VAL A 93 -5.74 -23.89 -14.87
C VAL A 93 -6.82 -24.27 -15.91
N PRO A 94 -7.66 -25.27 -15.63
CA PRO A 94 -8.70 -25.67 -16.57
C PRO A 94 -9.86 -24.68 -16.57
N ASN A 95 -10.72 -24.79 -17.59
CA ASN A 95 -12.03 -24.15 -17.55
C ASN A 95 -12.95 -24.96 -16.63
N PHE A 96 -13.60 -24.28 -15.69
CA PHE A 96 -14.50 -24.92 -14.73
C PHE A 96 -15.96 -24.76 -15.17
N ASN A 97 -16.75 -25.81 -15.02
CA ASN A 97 -18.18 -25.76 -15.35
C ASN A 97 -18.99 -25.05 -14.27
N ASN A 98 -18.46 -24.98 -13.04
CA ASN A 98 -19.10 -24.33 -11.91
C ASN A 98 -18.08 -23.95 -10.81
N LYS A 99 -18.53 -23.20 -9.81
CA LYS A 99 -17.69 -22.71 -8.70
C LYS A 99 -17.19 -23.82 -7.78
N LYS A 100 -17.92 -24.92 -7.63
CA LYS A 100 -17.51 -26.08 -6.81
C LYS A 100 -16.33 -26.82 -7.42
N GLU A 101 -16.36 -27.07 -8.72
CA GLU A 101 -15.24 -27.67 -9.46
C GLU A 101 -13.98 -26.80 -9.36
N LYS A 102 -14.16 -25.47 -9.44
CA LYS A 102 -13.07 -24.52 -9.24
C LYS A 102 -12.50 -24.59 -7.82
N LEU A 103 -13.35 -24.58 -6.81
CA LEU A 103 -12.95 -24.72 -5.40
C LEU A 103 -12.16 -26.01 -5.18
N GLU A 104 -12.67 -27.15 -5.68
CA GLU A 104 -12.02 -28.45 -5.56
C GLU A 104 -10.63 -28.48 -6.21
N PHE A 105 -10.50 -27.88 -7.40
CA PHE A 105 -9.19 -27.75 -8.07
C PHE A 105 -8.16 -27.04 -7.18
N TYR A 106 -8.50 -25.87 -6.61
CA TYR A 106 -7.56 -25.13 -5.76
C TYR A 106 -7.24 -25.88 -4.47
N LEU A 107 -8.22 -26.54 -3.84
CA LEU A 107 -7.98 -27.40 -2.68
C LEU A 107 -7.01 -28.56 -2.99
N ASN A 108 -7.05 -29.09 -4.21
CA ASN A 108 -6.16 -30.16 -4.66
C ASN A 108 -4.71 -29.71 -4.92
N LEU A 109 -4.43 -28.41 -4.96
CA LEU A 109 -3.07 -27.88 -5.06
C LEU A 109 -2.31 -27.95 -3.72
N GLN A 110 -3.00 -28.24 -2.61
CA GLN A 110 -2.39 -28.27 -1.29
C GLN A 110 -1.48 -29.48 -1.12
N ASN A 111 -0.25 -29.25 -0.67
CA ASN A 111 0.73 -30.30 -0.43
C ASN A 111 0.31 -31.18 0.77
N PRO A 112 0.15 -32.50 0.61
CA PRO A 112 -0.32 -33.39 1.68
C PRO A 112 0.68 -33.56 2.84
N LYS A 113 1.98 -33.33 2.59
CA LYS A 113 3.03 -33.51 3.59
C LYS A 113 3.15 -32.29 4.50
N THR A 114 3.17 -31.10 3.91
CA THR A 114 3.38 -29.84 4.64
C THR A 114 2.08 -29.12 4.96
N GLY A 115 1.02 -29.33 4.17
CA GLY A 115 -0.19 -28.52 4.19
C GLY A 115 -0.04 -27.18 3.45
N ALA A 116 1.12 -26.86 2.88
CA ALA A 116 1.37 -25.60 2.19
C ALA A 116 0.91 -25.67 0.72
N PHE A 117 0.69 -24.52 0.07
CA PHE A 117 0.38 -24.43 -1.37
C PHE A 117 1.64 -24.26 -2.25
N ILE A 118 2.71 -24.96 -1.87
CA ILE A 118 4.02 -24.97 -2.54
C ILE A 118 4.71 -26.31 -2.26
N ASP A 119 5.62 -26.72 -3.15
CA ASP A 119 6.40 -27.96 -2.98
C ASP A 119 7.35 -27.92 -1.76
N ASP A 120 7.69 -29.10 -1.23
CA ASP A 120 8.39 -29.24 0.04
C ASP A 120 9.93 -29.11 -0.06
N SER A 121 10.44 -28.65 -1.21
CA SER A 121 11.88 -28.49 -1.47
C SER A 121 12.43 -27.10 -1.12
N TYR A 122 11.55 -26.19 -0.69
CA TYR A 122 11.91 -24.81 -0.35
C TYR A 122 12.02 -24.59 1.16
N PRO A 123 12.73 -23.53 1.60
CA PRO A 123 12.84 -23.23 3.02
C PRO A 123 11.48 -22.89 3.64
N LEU A 124 11.29 -23.23 4.91
CA LEU A 124 10.02 -23.05 5.64
C LEU A 124 9.33 -21.69 5.43
N PHE A 125 10.11 -20.59 5.42
CA PHE A 125 9.54 -19.24 5.34
C PHE A 125 8.74 -19.01 4.04
N THR A 126 9.10 -19.67 2.93
CA THR A 126 8.40 -19.51 1.65
C THR A 126 7.00 -20.12 1.65
N TYR A 127 6.65 -20.89 2.68
CA TYR A 127 5.34 -21.55 2.79
C TYR A 127 4.26 -20.60 3.29
N ILE A 128 4.63 -19.56 4.06
CA ILE A 128 3.70 -18.70 4.79
C ILE A 128 2.89 -17.85 3.79
N GLY A 129 3.49 -16.85 3.14
CA GLY A 129 2.78 -15.95 2.23
C GLY A 129 2.07 -16.69 1.08
N CYS A 130 2.70 -17.71 0.50
CA CYS A 130 2.08 -18.50 -0.58
C CYS A 130 0.79 -19.20 -0.12
N THR A 131 0.83 -19.81 1.07
CA THR A 131 -0.33 -20.53 1.61
C THR A 131 -1.46 -19.58 1.97
N LEU A 132 -1.14 -18.42 2.53
CA LEU A 132 -2.12 -17.40 2.91
C LEU A 132 -2.86 -16.84 1.69
N ASN A 133 -2.13 -16.52 0.62
CA ASN A 133 -2.72 -16.03 -0.63
C ASN A 133 -3.75 -17.02 -1.19
N VAL A 134 -3.39 -18.31 -1.22
CA VAL A 134 -4.29 -19.36 -1.76
C VAL A 134 -5.43 -19.67 -0.79
N ALA A 135 -5.19 -19.69 0.52
CA ALA A 135 -6.23 -19.90 1.53
C ALA A 135 -7.29 -18.77 1.50
N SER A 136 -6.86 -17.51 1.36
CA SER A 136 -7.76 -16.37 1.21
C SER A 136 -8.62 -16.52 -0.06
N TYR A 137 -8.02 -16.94 -1.17
CA TYR A 137 -8.77 -17.19 -2.40
C TYR A 137 -9.76 -18.35 -2.28
N ILE A 138 -9.37 -19.44 -1.62
CA ILE A 138 -10.25 -20.57 -1.31
C ILE A 138 -11.43 -20.12 -0.44
N ASN A 139 -11.22 -19.25 0.55
CA ASN A 139 -12.30 -18.71 1.38
C ASN A 139 -13.34 -17.93 0.54
N VAL A 140 -12.90 -17.12 -0.43
CA VAL A 140 -13.80 -16.46 -1.39
C VAL A 140 -14.54 -17.50 -2.25
N LEU A 141 -13.83 -18.48 -2.80
CA LEU A 141 -14.45 -19.53 -3.62
C LEU A 141 -15.45 -20.38 -2.84
N SER A 142 -15.18 -20.69 -1.57
CA SER A 142 -16.09 -21.38 -0.66
C SER A 142 -17.41 -20.60 -0.52
N TYR A 143 -17.33 -19.29 -0.30
CA TYR A 143 -18.51 -18.43 -0.27
C TYR A 143 -19.28 -18.44 -1.61
N GLU A 144 -18.60 -18.25 -2.73
CA GLU A 144 -19.21 -18.28 -4.07
C GLU A 144 -19.83 -19.65 -4.43
N ALA A 145 -19.27 -20.73 -3.90
CA ALA A 145 -19.72 -22.09 -4.09
C ALA A 145 -20.83 -22.51 -3.09
N ASN A 146 -21.14 -21.65 -2.11
CA ASN A 146 -21.99 -21.95 -0.97
C ASN A 146 -21.56 -23.23 -0.22
N GLU A 147 -20.25 -23.34 0.01
CA GLU A 147 -19.60 -24.41 0.77
C GLU A 147 -18.90 -23.82 2.01
N PRO A 148 -18.79 -24.57 3.12
CA PRO A 148 -17.98 -24.13 4.24
C PRO A 148 -16.50 -24.01 3.81
N PHE A 149 -15.80 -23.03 4.37
CA PHE A 149 -14.36 -22.93 4.21
C PHE A 149 -13.67 -24.05 4.97
N GLN A 150 -12.87 -24.85 4.27
CA GLN A 150 -12.03 -25.89 4.85
C GLN A 150 -10.88 -26.24 3.91
N LEU A 151 -9.65 -26.31 4.43
CA LEU A 151 -8.50 -26.82 3.67
C LEU A 151 -8.48 -28.35 3.65
N LYS A 152 -7.88 -28.93 2.61
CA LYS A 152 -7.81 -30.37 2.40
C LYS A 152 -6.88 -31.07 3.40
N TYR A 153 -5.81 -30.40 3.80
CA TYR A 153 -4.80 -30.87 4.74
C TYR A 153 -4.52 -29.80 5.81
N PRO A 154 -4.19 -30.21 7.05
CA PRO A 154 -3.79 -29.26 8.08
C PRO A 154 -2.43 -28.62 7.75
N LEU A 155 -2.20 -27.39 8.21
CA LEU A 155 -0.98 -26.61 7.98
C LEU A 155 0.20 -27.11 8.84
N LYS A 156 0.61 -28.38 8.66
CA LYS A 156 1.65 -29.05 9.45
C LYS A 156 3.00 -28.33 9.44
N PHE A 157 3.29 -27.51 8.42
CA PHE A 157 4.52 -26.73 8.43
C PHE A 157 4.62 -25.76 9.60
N LEU A 158 3.49 -25.32 10.17
CA LEU A 158 3.46 -24.45 11.36
C LEU A 158 3.98 -25.16 12.62
N ASP A 159 3.97 -26.50 12.67
CA ASP A 159 4.57 -27.28 13.76
C ASP A 159 6.10 -27.06 13.87
N GLN A 160 6.72 -26.54 12.82
CA GLN A 160 8.15 -26.20 12.83
C GLN A 160 8.45 -24.87 13.52
N ILE A 161 7.42 -24.05 13.79
CA ILE A 161 7.54 -22.79 14.54
C ILE A 161 6.67 -22.74 15.79
N ASN A 162 5.93 -23.80 16.14
CA ASN A 162 4.86 -23.78 17.15
C ASN A 162 5.26 -23.67 18.64
N THR A 163 6.54 -23.48 18.97
CA THR A 163 6.97 -23.19 20.35
C THR A 163 7.75 -21.87 20.39
N PRO A 164 7.82 -21.17 21.54
CA PRO A 164 8.60 -19.94 21.69
C PRO A 164 10.03 -20.03 21.14
N GLU A 165 10.72 -21.14 21.41
CA GLU A 165 12.12 -21.35 21.01
C GLU A 165 12.24 -21.54 19.50
N LYS A 166 11.34 -22.33 18.91
CA LYS A 166 11.31 -22.56 17.46
C LYS A 166 10.97 -21.28 16.70
N LEU A 167 10.01 -20.50 17.21
CA LEU A 167 9.65 -19.20 16.65
C LEU A 167 10.83 -18.24 16.69
N THR A 168 11.45 -18.07 17.85
CA THR A 168 12.60 -17.15 18.03
C THR A 168 13.73 -17.51 17.07
N ALA A 169 14.09 -18.79 16.99
CA ALA A 169 15.12 -19.27 16.06
C ALA A 169 14.76 -19.01 14.59
N PHE A 170 13.48 -19.15 14.24
CA PHE A 170 12.98 -18.84 12.89
C PHE A 170 13.09 -17.34 12.58
N LEU A 171 12.66 -16.47 13.50
CA LEU A 171 12.71 -15.01 13.34
C LEU A 171 14.16 -14.51 13.27
N ASP A 172 15.04 -14.97 14.16
CA ASP A 172 16.48 -14.62 14.15
C ASP A 172 17.18 -15.01 12.85
N ASN A 173 16.77 -16.15 12.28
CA ASN A 173 17.35 -16.62 11.02
C ASN A 173 16.97 -15.72 9.82
N LEU A 174 15.81 -15.08 9.86
CA LEU A 174 15.29 -14.21 8.79
C LEU A 174 15.55 -12.72 9.03
N SER A 175 15.90 -12.32 10.26
CA SER A 175 16.18 -10.93 10.64
C SER A 175 17.54 -10.42 10.16
N THR A 176 18.43 -11.32 9.72
CA THR A 176 19.75 -10.96 9.22
C THR A 176 20.02 -11.54 7.85
N VAL A 177 20.66 -10.74 6.99
CA VAL A 177 21.10 -11.15 5.65
C VAL A 177 22.59 -10.87 5.46
N GLY A 178 23.25 -11.69 4.66
CA GLY A 178 24.59 -11.40 4.15
C GLY A 178 24.57 -10.32 3.07
N TRP A 179 25.78 -9.92 2.63
CA TRP A 179 25.97 -8.86 1.64
C TRP A 179 25.35 -9.15 0.27
N ILE A 180 25.12 -10.43 -0.06
CA ILE A 180 24.42 -10.84 -1.29
C ILE A 180 22.92 -10.63 -1.10
N GLY A 181 22.33 -11.18 -0.03
CA GLY A 181 20.90 -11.04 0.25
C GLY A 181 20.46 -9.58 0.42
N ALA A 182 21.32 -8.72 0.96
CA ALA A 182 21.07 -7.28 1.09
C ALA A 182 20.84 -6.55 -0.25
N LYS A 183 21.18 -7.16 -1.41
CA LYS A 183 20.95 -6.57 -2.73
C LYS A 183 19.60 -6.94 -3.34
N PHE A 184 18.81 -7.77 -2.67
CA PHE A 184 17.54 -8.28 -3.16
C PHE A 184 16.43 -8.03 -2.13
N ARG A 185 15.18 -8.30 -2.51
CA ARG A 185 14.09 -8.39 -1.53
C ARG A 185 14.45 -9.46 -0.50
N THR A 186 14.50 -9.06 0.76
CA THR A 186 15.01 -9.93 1.82
C THR A 186 13.93 -10.90 2.31
N PRO A 187 14.31 -12.08 2.83
CA PRO A 187 13.39 -13.00 3.50
C PRO A 187 12.63 -12.39 4.70
N TYR A 188 13.05 -11.22 5.19
CA TYR A 188 12.36 -10.49 6.27
C TYR A 188 10.91 -10.14 5.93
N ILE A 189 10.55 -10.07 4.64
CA ILE A 189 9.16 -9.85 4.25
C ILE A 189 8.23 -10.89 4.87
N GLU A 190 8.63 -12.16 4.96
CA GLU A 190 7.82 -13.21 5.59
C GLU A 190 7.76 -13.10 7.11
N VAL A 191 8.75 -12.45 7.74
CA VAL A 191 8.66 -12.10 9.16
C VAL A 191 7.54 -11.08 9.38
N ALA A 192 7.44 -10.08 8.51
CA ALA A 192 6.37 -9.10 8.55
C ALA A 192 5.00 -9.70 8.17
N GLU A 193 4.94 -10.59 7.19
CA GLU A 193 3.71 -11.33 6.85
C GLU A 193 3.23 -12.17 8.04
N LEU A 194 4.13 -12.83 8.77
CA LEU A 194 3.77 -13.62 9.95
C LEU A 194 3.07 -12.77 11.03
N ALA A 195 3.52 -11.54 11.22
CA ALA A 195 2.94 -10.58 12.16
C ALA A 195 1.48 -10.21 11.81
N GLU A 196 1.17 -10.08 10.52
CA GLU A 196 -0.19 -9.76 10.06
C GLU A 196 -1.06 -11.03 9.95
N ALA A 197 -0.50 -12.12 9.47
CA ALA A 197 -1.21 -13.33 9.09
C ALA A 197 -1.71 -14.17 10.27
N ILE A 198 -0.97 -14.20 11.39
CA ILE A 198 -1.31 -15.09 12.49
C ILE A 198 -2.51 -14.59 13.29
N PRO A 199 -2.53 -13.33 13.79
CA PRO A 199 -3.73 -12.79 14.43
C PRO A 199 -4.90 -12.59 13.44
N GLY A 200 -4.57 -12.39 12.16
CA GLY A 200 -5.51 -12.23 11.06
C GLY A 200 -5.99 -13.57 10.51
N ASP A 201 -5.46 -13.97 9.35
CA ASP A 201 -6.05 -15.03 8.53
C ASP A 201 -5.93 -16.44 9.09
N ILE A 202 -4.87 -16.80 9.81
CA ILE A 202 -4.67 -18.17 10.28
C ILE A 202 -5.64 -18.51 11.41
N GLU A 203 -5.73 -17.68 12.45
CA GLU A 203 -6.62 -17.95 13.59
C GLU A 203 -8.07 -17.57 13.27
N ARG A 204 -8.33 -16.49 12.50
CA ARG A 204 -9.70 -16.11 12.10
C ARG A 204 -10.38 -17.17 11.24
N LEU A 205 -9.61 -17.89 10.42
CA LEU A 205 -10.10 -18.97 9.57
C LEU A 205 -9.98 -20.36 10.22
N ASP A 206 -9.64 -20.42 11.52
CA ASP A 206 -9.50 -21.67 12.29
C ASP A 206 -8.54 -22.69 11.64
N LEU A 207 -7.45 -22.20 11.04
CA LEU A 207 -6.49 -23.03 10.31
C LEU A 207 -5.40 -23.65 11.21
N TYR A 208 -5.04 -22.93 12.27
CA TYR A 208 -4.06 -23.36 13.27
C TYR A 208 -4.17 -22.48 14.52
N THR A 209 -4.00 -23.05 15.70
CA THR A 209 -4.06 -22.32 16.97
C THR A 209 -2.71 -22.37 17.68
N PHE A 210 -2.10 -21.20 17.89
CA PHE A 210 -0.84 -21.10 18.65
C PHE A 210 -1.11 -20.94 20.15
N SER A 211 -0.17 -21.43 20.97
CA SER A 211 -0.28 -21.28 22.43
C SER A 211 -0.10 -19.82 22.87
N PRO A 212 -0.63 -19.41 24.03
CA PRO A 212 -0.41 -18.06 24.55
C PRO A 212 1.08 -17.70 24.69
N GLU A 213 1.92 -18.63 25.11
CA GLU A 213 3.37 -18.44 25.28
C GLU A 213 4.04 -18.17 23.93
N TRP A 214 3.57 -18.81 22.86
CA TRP A 214 4.05 -18.55 21.50
C TRP A 214 3.74 -17.12 21.07
N LYS A 215 2.51 -16.64 21.34
CA LYS A 215 2.08 -15.28 20.98
C LYS A 215 2.87 -14.23 21.76
N GLU A 216 3.08 -14.48 23.04
CA GLU A 216 3.91 -13.64 23.90
C GLU A 216 5.37 -13.62 23.42
N ALA A 217 5.93 -14.75 22.99
CA ALA A 217 7.27 -14.81 22.42
C ALA A 217 7.40 -14.01 21.11
N MET A 218 6.36 -14.03 20.26
CA MET A 218 6.31 -13.21 19.05
C MET A 218 6.34 -11.72 19.38
N LEU A 219 5.47 -11.29 20.32
CA LEU A 219 5.40 -9.89 20.77
C LEU A 219 6.73 -9.45 21.37
N ASN A 220 7.31 -10.24 22.28
CA ASN A 220 8.63 -9.97 22.86
C ASN A 220 9.71 -9.83 21.79
N TRP A 221 9.76 -10.74 20.81
CA TRP A 221 10.78 -10.71 19.77
C TRP A 221 10.69 -9.44 18.94
N PHE A 222 9.49 -9.07 18.47
CA PHE A 222 9.30 -7.83 17.71
C PHE A 222 9.57 -6.60 18.57
N TYR A 223 9.12 -6.61 19.82
CA TYR A 223 9.38 -5.53 20.76
C TYR A 223 10.89 -5.30 20.84
N ASP A 224 11.67 -6.32 21.21
CA ASP A 224 13.13 -6.24 21.41
C ASP A 224 13.92 -5.93 20.13
N ASN A 225 13.40 -6.29 18.96
CA ASN A 225 14.07 -6.05 17.68
C ASN A 225 13.69 -4.73 16.99
N GLN A 226 12.85 -3.90 17.61
CA GLN A 226 12.55 -2.56 17.12
C GLN A 226 13.79 -1.66 17.25
N ASP A 227 14.19 -1.00 16.16
CA ASP A 227 15.35 -0.11 16.16
C ASP A 227 15.02 1.21 16.89
N SER A 228 15.81 1.56 17.91
CA SER A 228 15.58 2.78 18.70
C SER A 228 15.92 4.09 17.97
N LYS A 229 16.69 4.05 16.88
CA LYS A 229 17.14 5.25 16.16
C LYS A 229 16.12 5.69 15.12
N THR A 230 15.53 4.73 14.41
CA THR A 230 14.53 4.99 13.38
C THR A 230 13.11 4.66 13.85
N GLY A 231 12.96 3.91 14.94
CA GLY A 231 11.70 3.34 15.39
C GLY A 231 11.23 2.15 14.55
N TYR A 232 11.91 1.83 13.45
CA TYR A 232 11.45 0.85 12.47
C TYR A 232 11.84 -0.58 12.82
N TRP A 233 11.21 -1.49 12.09
CA TRP A 233 11.64 -2.87 11.92
C TRP A 233 12.27 -3.05 10.54
N GLY A 234 13.12 -4.07 10.41
CA GLY A 234 13.76 -4.39 9.14
C GLY A 234 14.88 -5.41 9.27
N PRO A 235 15.40 -5.89 8.14
CA PRO A 235 16.55 -6.76 8.11
C PRO A 235 17.83 -6.00 8.50
N LYS A 236 18.76 -6.69 9.15
CA LYS A 236 20.13 -6.21 9.44
C LYS A 236 21.14 -6.91 8.54
N LEU A 237 22.25 -6.23 8.23
CA LEU A 237 23.41 -6.93 7.67
C LEU A 237 23.99 -7.86 8.74
N ARG A 238 24.36 -9.08 8.38
CA ARG A 238 24.94 -10.06 9.31
C ARG A 238 26.20 -9.49 9.96
N GLY A 239 26.20 -9.41 11.29
CA GLY A 239 27.28 -8.80 12.08
C GLY A 239 27.16 -7.29 12.29
N SER A 240 26.13 -6.65 11.73
CA SER A 240 25.75 -5.26 12.03
C SER A 240 24.62 -5.22 13.04
N THR A 241 24.59 -4.17 13.86
CA THR A 241 23.45 -3.83 14.72
C THR A 241 22.47 -2.90 14.01
N GLU A 242 22.88 -2.25 12.91
CA GLU A 242 22.07 -1.30 12.17
C GLU A 242 21.16 -1.99 11.14
N LEU A 243 19.94 -1.46 10.99
CA LEU A 243 19.01 -1.85 9.94
C LEU A 243 19.56 -1.50 8.55
N LEU A 244 19.29 -2.36 7.57
CA LEU A 244 19.48 -2.03 6.16
C LEU A 244 18.54 -0.89 5.75
N ASP A 245 19.05 0.06 4.97
CA ASP A 245 18.29 1.19 4.41
C ASP A 245 17.46 1.99 5.44
N SER A 246 17.97 2.06 6.68
CA SER A 246 17.30 2.68 7.83
C SER A 246 15.95 2.04 8.20
N GLY A 247 15.74 0.78 7.81
CA GLY A 247 14.54 0.01 8.09
C GLY A 247 13.56 -0.07 6.92
N ASP A 248 12.59 -0.97 7.08
CA ASP A 248 11.62 -1.32 6.05
C ASP A 248 10.24 -0.77 6.43
N LEU A 249 9.75 0.19 5.65
CA LEU A 249 8.43 0.80 5.85
C LEU A 249 7.30 -0.21 5.67
N GLU A 250 7.39 -1.09 4.68
CA GLU A 250 6.35 -2.10 4.41
C GLU A 250 6.27 -3.06 5.59
N ALA A 251 7.42 -3.55 6.06
CA ALA A 251 7.47 -4.43 7.21
C ALA A 251 6.98 -3.73 8.49
N THR A 252 7.43 -2.49 8.72
CA THR A 252 7.04 -1.68 9.88
C THR A 252 5.53 -1.47 9.93
N GLU A 253 4.90 -1.17 8.79
CA GLU A 253 3.45 -1.00 8.69
C GLU A 253 2.67 -2.26 9.07
N LYS A 254 3.18 -3.44 8.73
CA LYS A 254 2.55 -4.72 9.11
C LYS A 254 2.78 -5.05 10.59
N ILE A 255 4.02 -4.91 11.06
CA ILE A 255 4.43 -5.28 12.42
C ILE A 255 3.77 -4.38 13.47
N LEU A 256 3.64 -3.07 13.23
CA LEU A 256 3.06 -2.15 14.22
C LEU A 256 1.62 -2.53 14.61
N LYS A 257 0.88 -3.21 13.72
CA LYS A 257 -0.49 -3.66 13.96
C LYS A 257 -0.59 -4.74 15.06
N LEU A 258 0.54 -5.36 15.42
CA LEU A 258 0.62 -6.20 16.62
C LEU A 258 0.52 -5.40 17.91
N PHE A 259 0.86 -4.11 17.89
CA PHE A 259 0.99 -3.29 19.09
C PHE A 259 -0.09 -2.24 19.20
N VAL A 260 -0.69 -1.79 18.09
CA VAL A 260 -1.74 -0.77 18.08
C VAL A 260 -2.94 -1.15 17.22
N ASP A 261 -4.11 -0.65 17.62
CA ASP A 261 -5.32 -0.73 16.82
C ASP A 261 -5.34 0.28 15.66
N ASN A 262 -6.44 0.28 14.90
CA ASN A 262 -6.63 1.18 13.76
C ASN A 262 -6.80 2.67 14.11
N GLN A 263 -6.69 3.04 15.39
CA GLN A 263 -6.73 4.41 15.90
C GLN A 263 -5.42 4.79 16.64
N GLY A 264 -4.44 3.88 16.67
CA GLY A 264 -3.15 4.08 17.31
C GLY A 264 -3.13 3.81 18.82
N TYR A 265 -4.19 3.22 19.38
CA TYR A 265 -4.24 2.83 20.79
C TYR A 265 -3.54 1.49 20.98
N ASN A 266 -2.80 1.35 22.08
CA ASN A 266 -2.05 0.13 22.37
C ASN A 266 -3.00 -1.05 22.59
N LEU A 267 -2.74 -2.18 21.93
CA LEU A 267 -3.46 -3.44 22.10
C LEU A 267 -3.06 -4.16 23.38
N HIS A 268 -1.79 -4.02 23.76
CA HIS A 268 -1.16 -4.71 24.88
C HIS A 268 -0.58 -3.68 25.86
N SER A 269 -0.93 -3.80 27.13
CA SER A 269 -0.45 -2.87 28.17
C SER A 269 1.04 -3.06 28.49
N GLU A 270 1.49 -4.31 28.38
CA GLU A 270 2.83 -4.80 28.60
C GLU A 270 3.76 -4.55 27.40
N PHE A 271 3.19 -4.37 26.20
CA PHE A 271 3.90 -4.06 24.96
C PHE A 271 3.35 -2.78 24.29
N PRO A 272 3.48 -1.60 24.92
CA PRO A 272 3.08 -0.36 24.29
C PRO A 272 3.97 -0.07 23.07
N LEU A 273 3.41 0.45 21.97
CA LEU A 273 4.23 0.81 20.81
C LEU A 273 5.29 1.86 21.20
N ARG A 274 6.57 1.49 21.08
CA ARG A 274 7.72 2.35 21.40
C ARG A 274 8.14 3.21 20.22
N TYR A 275 8.93 4.23 20.52
CA TYR A 275 9.62 5.08 19.55
C TYR A 275 8.68 5.74 18.52
N LYS A 276 7.46 6.11 18.94
CA LYS A 276 6.44 6.66 18.03
C LYS A 276 6.93 7.90 17.28
N ASP A 277 7.69 8.77 17.95
CA ASP A 277 8.25 9.98 17.35
C ASP A 277 9.35 9.65 16.32
N GLU A 278 10.19 8.66 16.59
CA GLU A 278 11.20 8.17 15.65
C GLU A 278 10.56 7.51 14.44
N ILE A 279 9.53 6.66 14.62
CA ILE A 279 8.76 6.09 13.51
C ILE A 279 8.17 7.22 12.66
N PHE A 280 7.56 8.22 13.30
CA PHE A 280 6.95 9.35 12.61
C PHE A 280 7.99 10.10 11.77
N LYS A 281 9.12 10.46 12.36
CA LYS A 281 10.21 11.18 11.71
C LYS A 281 10.83 10.39 10.55
N SER A 282 11.11 9.11 10.75
CA SER A 282 11.64 8.24 9.68
C SER A 282 10.64 8.10 8.53
N THR A 283 9.35 8.08 8.83
CA THR A 283 8.29 8.05 7.81
C THR A 283 8.23 9.36 7.03
N LEU A 284 8.30 10.51 7.71
CA LEU A 284 8.39 11.81 7.03
C LEU A 284 9.60 11.89 6.10
N GLN A 285 10.75 11.34 6.51
CA GLN A 285 11.94 11.31 5.66
C GLN A 285 11.72 10.52 4.36
N LYS A 286 11.07 9.35 4.45
CA LYS A 286 10.72 8.55 3.25
C LYS A 286 9.67 9.24 2.38
N LEU A 287 8.69 9.92 2.99
CA LEU A 287 7.66 10.68 2.27
C LEU A 287 8.20 11.94 1.59
N ALA A 288 9.33 12.47 2.05
CA ALA A 288 9.99 13.63 1.46
C ALA A 288 10.89 13.27 0.25
N GLU A 289 11.04 11.99 -0.08
CA GLU A 289 11.79 11.57 -1.27
C GLU A 289 11.06 12.04 -2.53
N PRO A 290 11.73 12.70 -3.49
CA PRO A 290 11.08 13.18 -4.71
C PRO A 290 10.64 12.02 -5.60
N MET A 291 9.60 12.26 -6.41
CA MET A 291 9.16 11.27 -7.39
C MET A 291 10.31 10.92 -8.37
N PRO A 292 10.64 9.63 -8.54
CA PRO A 292 11.69 9.20 -9.46
C PRO A 292 11.24 9.34 -10.92
N GLN A 293 12.19 9.25 -11.85
CA GLN A 293 11.94 9.47 -13.28
C GLN A 293 11.62 8.18 -14.05
N ASP A 294 12.05 7.01 -13.56
CA ASP A 294 11.75 5.73 -14.21
C ASP A 294 10.47 5.10 -13.65
N LEU A 295 9.65 4.52 -14.53
CA LEU A 295 8.31 4.01 -14.19
C LEU A 295 8.31 2.93 -13.10
N ALA A 296 9.34 2.05 -13.08
CA ALA A 296 9.43 1.00 -12.07
C ALA A 296 9.67 1.59 -10.67
N SER A 297 10.52 2.60 -10.57
CA SER A 297 10.72 3.34 -9.33
C SER A 297 9.51 4.21 -8.98
N VAL A 298 8.80 4.78 -9.96
CA VAL A 298 7.56 5.55 -9.70
C VAL A 298 6.52 4.65 -9.06
N HIS A 299 6.34 3.43 -9.56
CA HIS A 299 5.44 2.46 -8.95
C HIS A 299 5.77 2.21 -7.47
N LYS A 300 7.06 1.93 -7.17
CA LYS A 300 7.52 1.73 -5.79
C LYS A 300 7.31 2.98 -4.93
N TRP A 301 7.60 4.16 -5.48
CA TRP A 301 7.43 5.44 -4.80
C TRP A 301 5.97 5.69 -4.43
N THR A 302 5.03 5.44 -5.34
CA THR A 302 3.58 5.56 -5.08
C THR A 302 3.15 4.67 -3.90
N LEU A 303 3.63 3.42 -3.86
CA LEU A 303 3.34 2.52 -2.73
C LEU A 303 3.92 3.03 -1.40
N VAL A 304 5.13 3.59 -1.42
CA VAL A 304 5.76 4.20 -0.23
C VAL A 304 4.94 5.40 0.25
N MET A 305 4.51 6.28 -0.64
CA MET A 305 3.68 7.44 -0.28
C MET A 305 2.39 7.01 0.39
N ASN A 306 1.68 6.04 -0.19
CA ASN A 306 0.39 5.59 0.33
C ASN A 306 0.54 4.85 1.67
N ARG A 307 1.52 3.94 1.79
CA ARG A 307 1.79 3.22 3.05
C ARG A 307 2.28 4.15 4.15
N GLY A 308 3.19 5.06 3.83
CA GLY A 308 3.72 6.04 4.78
C GLY A 308 2.64 6.97 5.30
N THR A 309 1.83 7.54 4.40
CA THR A 309 0.69 8.39 4.79
C THR A 309 -0.31 7.62 5.64
N ARG A 310 -0.68 6.39 5.25
CA ARG A 310 -1.54 5.52 6.07
C ARG A 310 -0.98 5.29 7.46
N LEU A 311 0.33 5.04 7.55
CA LEU A 311 1.02 4.81 8.80
C LEU A 311 0.93 6.03 9.72
N LEU A 312 1.17 7.22 9.18
CA LEU A 312 1.07 8.48 9.90
C LEU A 312 -0.37 8.76 10.36
N THR A 313 -1.34 8.72 9.45
CA THR A 313 -2.71 9.19 9.72
C THR A 313 -3.52 8.21 10.56
N ARG A 314 -3.32 6.90 10.37
CA ARG A 314 -4.12 5.87 11.05
C ARG A 314 -3.56 5.46 12.41
N TYR A 315 -2.24 5.31 12.50
CA TYR A 315 -1.62 4.63 13.65
C TYR A 315 -0.85 5.57 14.58
N LEU A 316 -0.28 6.67 14.06
CA LEU A 316 0.58 7.55 14.85
C LEU A 316 -0.03 8.92 15.15
N TRP A 317 -1.06 9.34 14.41
CA TRP A 317 -1.58 10.70 14.44
C TRP A 317 -2.04 11.15 15.83
N SER A 318 -2.72 10.28 16.57
CA SER A 318 -3.29 10.60 17.88
C SER A 318 -2.21 10.99 18.90
N SER A 319 -1.03 10.38 18.83
CA SER A 319 0.11 10.65 19.72
C SER A 319 1.15 11.64 19.18
N ALA A 320 1.05 12.04 17.92
CA ALA A 320 2.05 12.89 17.28
C ALA A 320 2.05 14.33 17.83
N SER A 321 3.24 14.91 17.97
CA SER A 321 3.43 16.32 18.31
C SER A 321 2.88 17.25 17.22
N ASN A 322 2.60 18.51 17.58
CA ASN A 322 2.12 19.49 16.60
C ASN A 322 3.14 19.74 15.48
N ASP A 323 4.44 19.82 15.79
CA ASP A 323 5.50 20.00 14.80
C ASP A 323 5.54 18.84 13.78
N ASN A 324 5.34 17.61 14.26
CA ASN A 324 5.24 16.42 13.41
C ASN A 324 3.99 16.49 12.52
N LYS A 325 2.83 16.86 13.08
CA LYS A 325 1.58 17.04 12.32
C LYS A 325 1.70 18.13 11.26
N ASP A 326 2.32 19.26 11.58
CA ASP A 326 2.53 20.37 10.64
C ASP A 326 3.50 20.00 9.52
N SER A 327 4.51 19.18 9.81
CA SER A 327 5.44 18.65 8.81
C SER A 327 4.76 17.62 7.90
N ALA A 328 3.97 16.70 8.48
CA ALA A 328 3.18 15.73 7.74
C ALA A 328 2.17 16.41 6.82
N ARG A 329 1.50 17.45 7.32
CA ARG A 329 0.53 18.23 6.57
C ARG A 329 1.15 18.85 5.31
N ARG A 330 2.32 19.48 5.43
CA ARG A 330 3.06 20.06 4.29
C ARG A 330 3.40 19.00 3.24
N LEU A 331 3.93 17.84 3.66
CA LEU A 331 4.20 16.75 2.74
C LEU A 331 2.94 16.21 2.07
N MET A 332 1.83 16.09 2.80
CA MET A 332 0.55 15.67 2.22
C MET A 332 0.04 16.68 1.20
N GLU A 333 0.18 17.99 1.46
CA GLU A 333 -0.16 19.06 0.51
C GLU A 333 0.68 18.92 -0.78
N ASP A 334 1.99 18.69 -0.66
CA ASP A 334 2.89 18.50 -1.79
C ASP A 334 2.55 17.22 -2.59
N ILE A 335 2.24 16.11 -1.91
CA ILE A 335 1.84 14.86 -2.56
C ILE A 335 0.51 15.03 -3.31
N VAL A 336 -0.47 15.72 -2.72
CA VAL A 336 -1.75 16.01 -3.43
C VAL A 336 -1.48 16.86 -4.67
N ARG A 337 -0.70 17.94 -4.55
CA ARG A 337 -0.34 18.79 -5.71
C ARG A 337 0.32 17.96 -6.80
N SER A 338 1.34 17.18 -6.45
CA SER A 338 2.05 16.33 -7.42
C SER A 338 1.14 15.33 -8.11
N LYS A 339 0.18 14.71 -7.40
CA LYS A 339 -0.81 13.81 -8.05
C LYS A 339 -1.68 14.55 -9.06
N PHE A 340 -2.19 15.73 -8.71
CA PHE A 340 -3.01 16.53 -9.63
C PHE A 340 -2.21 17.09 -10.82
N GLU A 341 -0.95 17.44 -10.61
CA GLU A 341 -0.10 17.99 -11.68
C GLU A 341 0.39 16.90 -12.64
N GLU A 342 0.76 15.74 -12.12
CA GLU A 342 1.47 14.71 -12.89
C GLU A 342 0.54 13.63 -13.44
N THR A 343 -0.56 13.31 -12.75
CA THR A 343 -1.36 12.11 -13.09
C THR A 343 -2.85 12.35 -13.33
N TYR A 344 -3.37 13.57 -13.08
CA TYR A 344 -4.76 13.91 -13.39
C TYR A 344 -4.95 14.21 -14.88
N ILE A 345 -5.93 13.56 -15.49
CA ILE A 345 -6.25 13.68 -16.92
C ILE A 345 -7.50 14.56 -17.05
N GLU A 346 -7.31 15.87 -17.24
CA GLU A 346 -8.39 16.88 -17.17
C GLU A 346 -9.56 16.60 -18.13
N ASN A 347 -9.29 16.13 -19.34
CA ASN A 347 -10.34 15.80 -20.32
C ASN A 347 -11.15 14.54 -19.97
N GLU A 348 -10.64 13.70 -19.09
CA GLU A 348 -11.34 12.49 -18.60
C GLU A 348 -11.93 12.67 -17.21
N GLY A 349 -11.41 13.61 -16.42
CA GLY A 349 -11.85 13.84 -15.05
C GLY A 349 -11.42 12.75 -14.06
N ALA A 350 -10.32 12.04 -14.35
CA ALA A 350 -9.82 10.90 -13.59
C ALA A 350 -8.29 10.86 -13.57
N PHE A 351 -7.72 9.92 -12.80
CA PHE A 351 -6.27 9.81 -12.61
C PHE A 351 -5.70 8.58 -13.32
N SER A 352 -4.51 8.76 -13.89
CA SER A 352 -3.63 7.68 -14.31
C SER A 352 -2.71 7.26 -13.14
N LEU A 353 -2.14 6.07 -13.22
CA LEU A 353 -1.17 5.61 -12.23
C LEU A 353 0.20 6.27 -12.41
N TYR A 354 0.57 6.56 -13.65
CA TYR A 354 1.90 7.03 -14.02
C TYR A 354 1.86 8.41 -14.69
N PRO A 355 2.85 9.27 -14.40
CA PRO A 355 2.97 10.56 -15.07
C PRO A 355 3.06 10.44 -16.60
N GLY A 356 2.45 11.39 -17.30
CA GLY A 356 2.51 11.49 -18.76
C GLY A 356 1.68 10.45 -19.52
N ALA A 357 0.81 9.70 -18.85
CA ALA A 357 -0.14 8.83 -19.50
C ALA A 357 -1.18 9.64 -20.30
N GLU A 358 -1.61 9.12 -21.46
CA GLU A 358 -2.62 9.77 -22.30
C GLU A 358 -4.05 9.59 -21.76
N HIS A 359 -4.27 8.55 -20.95
CA HIS A 359 -5.58 8.12 -20.46
C HIS A 359 -5.52 7.79 -18.98
N ALA A 360 -6.63 8.00 -18.27
CA ALA A 360 -6.76 7.54 -16.89
C ALA A 360 -6.95 6.02 -16.81
N ASP A 361 -6.63 5.44 -15.66
CA ASP A 361 -6.73 4.00 -15.43
C ASP A 361 -7.25 3.68 -14.03
N LEU A 362 -7.77 2.47 -13.86
CA LEU A 362 -8.38 2.06 -12.60
C LEU A 362 -7.39 2.05 -11.44
N ASP A 363 -6.13 1.66 -11.64
CA ASP A 363 -5.13 1.62 -10.58
C ASP A 363 -4.79 3.04 -10.10
N GLY A 364 -4.56 3.97 -11.04
CA GLY A 364 -4.34 5.38 -10.73
C GLY A 364 -5.50 6.03 -10.00
N MET A 365 -6.72 5.74 -10.44
CA MET A 365 -7.93 6.23 -9.80
C MET A 365 -8.10 5.64 -8.39
N GLY A 366 -7.97 4.32 -8.24
CA GLY A 366 -8.12 3.63 -6.95
C GLY A 366 -7.09 4.09 -5.93
N GLU A 367 -5.81 4.16 -6.31
CA GLU A 367 -4.75 4.65 -5.42
C GLU A 367 -4.97 6.13 -5.02
N THR A 368 -5.56 6.94 -5.89
CA THR A 368 -5.84 8.35 -5.59
C THR A 368 -7.06 8.52 -4.68
N ILE A 369 -8.16 7.80 -4.91
CA ILE A 369 -9.33 7.81 -4.00
C ILE A 369 -8.91 7.34 -2.62
N ALA A 370 -8.19 6.22 -2.53
CA ALA A 370 -7.70 5.71 -1.26
C ALA A 370 -6.82 6.77 -0.54
N TYR A 371 -5.96 7.49 -1.27
CA TYR A 371 -5.16 8.57 -0.70
C TYR A 371 -5.99 9.73 -0.18
N LEU A 372 -6.95 10.21 -0.96
CA LEU A 372 -7.87 11.29 -0.56
C LEU A 372 -8.70 10.90 0.67
N ASP A 373 -9.12 9.64 0.77
CA ASP A 373 -9.76 9.11 1.97
C ASP A 373 -8.80 9.08 3.17
N MET A 374 -7.55 8.61 2.99
CA MET A 374 -6.54 8.56 4.05
C MET A 374 -6.21 9.91 4.69
N ILE A 375 -6.26 11.01 3.93
CA ILE A 375 -6.05 12.38 4.43
C ILE A 375 -7.34 13.07 4.91
N GLY A 376 -8.48 12.40 4.81
CA GLY A 376 -9.79 12.94 5.21
C GLY A 376 -10.40 13.94 4.24
N ALA A 377 -9.98 13.98 2.98
CA ALA A 377 -10.56 14.86 1.97
C ALA A 377 -11.99 14.43 1.58
N ILE A 378 -12.26 13.12 1.62
CA ILE A 378 -13.56 12.53 1.25
C ILE A 378 -14.25 11.78 2.40
N SER A 379 -13.72 11.88 3.62
CA SER A 379 -14.26 11.25 4.83
C SER A 379 -14.32 12.24 5.99
N SER A 380 -15.54 12.60 6.41
CA SER A 380 -15.78 13.57 7.47
C SER A 380 -15.21 13.11 8.82
N ASP A 381 -15.33 11.83 9.15
CA ASP A 381 -14.79 11.25 10.37
C ASP A 381 -13.26 11.34 10.41
N LYS A 382 -12.60 11.03 9.29
CA LYS A 382 -11.14 11.18 9.17
C LYS A 382 -10.72 12.64 9.17
N GLN A 383 -11.46 13.51 8.49
CA GLN A 383 -11.19 14.95 8.52
C GLN A 383 -11.20 15.47 9.96
N LYS A 384 -12.23 15.09 10.74
CA LYS A 384 -12.34 15.46 12.16
C LYS A 384 -11.24 14.86 13.02
N LEU A 385 -10.87 13.61 12.78
CA LEU A 385 -9.78 12.94 13.49
C LEU A 385 -8.43 13.64 13.24
N LEU A 386 -8.15 14.00 11.99
CA LEU A 386 -6.86 14.52 11.59
C LEU A 386 -6.72 16.01 11.88
N TRP A 387 -7.74 16.79 11.53
CA TRP A 387 -7.68 18.25 11.48
C TRP A 387 -8.52 18.93 12.57
N GLY A 388 -9.34 18.15 13.28
CA GLY A 388 -10.29 18.63 14.27
C GLY A 388 -11.66 18.96 13.66
N PRO A 389 -12.69 19.17 14.49
CA PRO A 389 -14.01 19.55 14.02
C PRO A 389 -13.97 20.95 13.39
N PRO A 390 -14.54 21.15 12.19
CA PRO A 390 -14.54 22.43 11.49
C PRO A 390 -15.02 23.60 12.36
N GLU A 391 -16.04 23.40 13.19
CA GLU A 391 -16.63 24.44 14.04
C GLU A 391 -15.64 25.04 15.06
N GLN A 392 -14.58 24.29 15.39
CA GLN A 392 -13.54 24.73 16.34
C GLN A 392 -12.28 25.26 15.64
N LYS A 393 -12.10 24.96 14.35
CA LYS A 393 -10.85 25.20 13.61
C LYS A 393 -10.99 26.25 12.53
N ILE A 394 -12.20 26.47 12.03
CA ILE A 394 -12.49 27.46 11.02
C ILE A 394 -12.34 28.88 11.59
N THR A 395 -11.63 29.74 10.87
CA THR A 395 -11.58 31.16 11.21
C THR A 395 -12.89 31.82 10.80
N ASP A 396 -13.66 32.32 11.76
CA ASP A 396 -14.86 33.12 11.47
C ASP A 396 -14.46 34.54 11.08
N LEU A 397 -14.66 34.87 9.80
CA LEU A 397 -14.41 36.19 9.24
C LEU A 397 -15.56 37.17 9.56
N GLY A 398 -16.64 36.70 10.17
CA GLY A 398 -17.75 37.51 10.63
C GLY A 398 -19.00 37.42 9.76
N VAL A 399 -20.01 38.14 10.24
CA VAL A 399 -21.32 38.30 9.59
C VAL A 399 -21.44 39.73 9.08
N TYR A 400 -21.77 39.88 7.79
CA TYR A 400 -21.91 41.19 7.15
C TYR A 400 -23.32 41.38 6.62
N ASP A 401 -23.97 42.46 7.07
CA ASP A 401 -25.26 42.89 6.55
C ASP A 401 -25.06 43.72 5.28
N ILE A 402 -25.58 43.23 4.16
CA ILE A 402 -25.46 43.86 2.84
C ILE A 402 -26.81 43.89 2.13
N SER A 403 -27.06 44.93 1.34
CA SER A 403 -28.31 45.04 0.56
C SER A 403 -28.25 44.29 -0.77
N LYS A 404 -27.05 44.17 -1.35
CA LYS A 404 -26.79 43.46 -2.61
C LYS A 404 -25.33 43.00 -2.64
N LEU A 405 -25.09 41.77 -3.10
CA LEU A 405 -23.73 41.24 -3.23
C LEU A 405 -22.95 41.96 -4.34
N GLN A 406 -21.74 42.39 -3.99
CA GLN A 406 -20.73 42.94 -4.87
C GLN A 406 -19.45 42.09 -4.75
N GLU A 407 -18.59 42.13 -5.77
CA GLU A 407 -17.35 41.35 -5.78
C GLU A 407 -16.44 41.67 -4.58
N LYS A 408 -16.37 42.95 -4.19
CA LYS A 408 -15.58 43.43 -3.05
C LYS A 408 -15.99 42.78 -1.72
N ASP A 409 -17.23 42.30 -1.60
CA ASP A 409 -17.73 41.71 -0.35
C ASP A 409 -17.08 40.35 -0.07
N PHE A 410 -16.47 39.74 -1.09
CA PHE A 410 -15.71 38.50 -0.98
C PHE A 410 -14.20 38.74 -0.85
N ALA A 411 -13.73 39.99 -0.90
CA ALA A 411 -12.30 40.28 -0.90
C ALA A 411 -11.60 39.76 0.36
N LEU A 412 -12.29 39.80 1.51
CA LEU A 412 -11.75 39.29 2.76
C LEU A 412 -11.48 37.78 2.69
N ILE A 413 -12.48 37.00 2.25
CA ILE A 413 -12.32 35.55 2.17
C ILE A 413 -11.39 35.14 1.03
N LYS A 414 -11.50 35.76 -0.15
CA LYS A 414 -10.68 35.45 -1.35
C LYS A 414 -9.18 35.62 -1.09
N ASN A 415 -8.80 36.56 -0.23
CA ASN A 415 -7.42 36.89 0.07
C ASN A 415 -6.88 36.21 1.34
N SER A 416 -7.66 35.34 1.99
CA SER A 416 -7.17 34.57 3.13
C SER A 416 -6.04 33.62 2.70
N PRO A 417 -4.91 33.57 3.45
CA PRO A 417 -3.81 32.68 3.14
C PRO A 417 -4.22 31.20 3.10
N GLY A 418 -3.68 30.45 2.13
CA GLY A 418 -3.86 29.00 2.06
C GLY A 418 -5.14 28.51 1.40
N ILE A 419 -6.02 29.40 0.90
CA ILE A 419 -7.21 28.98 0.16
C ILE A 419 -6.84 28.38 -1.20
N ASN A 420 -7.35 27.19 -1.46
CA ASN A 420 -7.40 26.54 -2.76
C ASN A 420 -8.73 26.82 -3.47
N SER A 421 -9.86 26.68 -2.78
CA SER A 421 -11.21 26.84 -3.32
C SER A 421 -12.16 27.49 -2.31
N LEU A 422 -13.22 28.13 -2.81
CA LEU A 422 -14.35 28.61 -2.02
C LEU A 422 -15.60 27.83 -2.40
N ARG A 423 -16.41 27.44 -1.42
CA ARG A 423 -17.74 26.87 -1.64
C ARG A 423 -18.82 27.83 -1.18
N LEU A 424 -19.84 28.02 -2.01
CA LEU A 424 -21.04 28.81 -1.71
C LEU A 424 -22.15 27.90 -1.22
N TYR A 425 -22.74 28.21 -0.06
CA TYR A 425 -23.83 27.44 0.54
C TYR A 425 -25.08 28.27 0.68
N ARG A 426 -26.23 27.64 0.40
CA ARG A 426 -27.57 28.24 0.62
C ARG A 426 -27.85 28.49 2.10
N THR A 427 -27.30 27.64 2.96
CA THR A 427 -27.47 27.63 4.41
C THR A 427 -26.16 27.17 5.02
N ASN A 428 -25.81 27.70 6.19
CA ASN A 428 -24.59 27.29 6.88
C ASN A 428 -24.59 25.75 7.11
N PRO A 429 -23.62 25.00 6.57
CA PRO A 429 -23.53 23.57 6.83
C PRO A 429 -23.20 23.31 8.31
N SER A 430 -23.78 22.25 8.88
CA SER A 430 -23.60 21.89 10.29
C SER A 430 -22.80 20.60 10.50
N THR A 431 -22.80 19.69 9.52
CA THR A 431 -22.13 18.38 9.61
C THR A 431 -21.56 17.92 8.28
N ASP A 432 -22.27 18.15 7.18
CA ASP A 432 -21.86 17.79 5.83
C ASP A 432 -21.48 19.02 5.02
N TYR A 433 -20.17 19.16 4.78
CA TYR A 433 -19.58 20.26 4.02
C TYR A 433 -19.52 19.98 2.51
N THR A 434 -20.04 18.84 2.05
CA THR A 434 -20.11 18.45 0.63
C THR A 434 -21.52 18.57 0.03
N SER A 435 -22.54 18.72 0.89
CA SER A 435 -23.94 18.92 0.50
C SER A 435 -24.33 20.40 0.36
N ASP A 436 -25.41 20.65 -0.38
CA ASP A 436 -26.04 21.97 -0.59
C ASP A 436 -25.11 23.08 -1.13
N VAL A 437 -24.04 22.68 -1.81
CA VAL A 437 -23.09 23.58 -2.48
C VAL A 437 -23.72 24.10 -3.76
N VAL A 438 -23.82 25.42 -3.85
CA VAL A 438 -24.40 26.15 -5.00
C VAL A 438 -23.36 26.36 -6.10
N GLY A 439 -22.10 26.57 -5.70
CA GLY A 439 -21.01 26.82 -6.61
C GLY A 439 -19.67 26.76 -5.92
N ILE A 440 -18.66 26.44 -6.72
CA ILE A 440 -17.25 26.37 -6.33
C ILE A 440 -16.52 27.49 -7.06
N ILE A 441 -15.70 28.25 -6.34
CA ILE A 441 -14.88 29.32 -6.91
C ILE A 441 -13.42 28.96 -6.66
N TYR A 442 -12.61 28.94 -7.71
CA TYR A 442 -11.15 28.91 -7.58
C TYR A 442 -10.63 30.35 -7.62
N PRO A 443 -10.29 30.95 -6.47
CA PRO A 443 -9.90 32.36 -6.41
C PRO A 443 -8.56 32.64 -7.09
N GLN A 444 -7.72 31.60 -7.21
CA GLN A 444 -6.42 31.60 -7.88
C GLN A 444 -6.32 30.36 -8.77
N PRO A 445 -5.50 30.39 -9.85
CA PRO A 445 -5.16 29.19 -10.59
C PRO A 445 -4.57 28.11 -9.68
N THR A 446 -5.12 26.90 -9.76
CA THR A 446 -4.64 25.74 -9.00
C THR A 446 -4.85 24.47 -9.84
N PRO A 447 -3.92 23.50 -9.77
CA PRO A 447 -4.13 22.18 -10.35
C PRO A 447 -5.03 21.29 -9.48
N VAL A 448 -5.13 21.60 -8.18
CA VAL A 448 -5.87 20.78 -7.21
C VAL A 448 -7.35 21.13 -7.23
N LEU A 449 -8.17 20.18 -7.68
CA LEU A 449 -9.61 20.34 -7.69
C LEU A 449 -10.22 20.15 -6.31
N ASP A 450 -11.28 20.92 -6.05
CA ASP A 450 -12.19 20.74 -4.93
C ASP A 450 -12.92 19.40 -5.05
N MET A 451 -13.21 18.70 -3.95
CA MET A 451 -13.90 17.39 -4.01
C MET A 451 -15.31 17.49 -4.61
N VAL A 452 -15.99 18.62 -4.45
CA VAL A 452 -17.32 18.84 -5.04
C VAL A 452 -17.24 19.07 -6.56
N ASP A 453 -16.05 19.41 -7.07
CA ASP A 453 -15.74 19.48 -8.50
C ASP A 453 -15.25 18.12 -9.03
N LEU A 454 -14.31 17.48 -8.32
CA LEU A 454 -13.66 16.25 -8.74
C LEU A 454 -14.61 15.04 -8.76
N LEU A 455 -15.33 14.78 -7.66
CA LEU A 455 -16.02 13.49 -7.49
C LEU A 455 -17.18 13.26 -8.48
N PRO A 456 -17.93 14.28 -8.93
CA PRO A 456 -18.84 14.13 -10.06
C PRO A 456 -18.15 13.70 -11.35
N GLN A 457 -16.96 14.24 -11.63
CA GLN A 457 -16.19 13.88 -12.83
C GLN A 457 -15.69 12.43 -12.75
N VAL A 458 -15.16 12.03 -11.58
CA VAL A 458 -14.74 10.64 -11.32
C VAL A 458 -15.91 9.67 -11.48
N THR A 459 -17.08 10.03 -10.94
CA THR A 459 -18.29 9.21 -11.07
C THR A 459 -18.71 9.05 -12.53
N GLN A 460 -18.65 10.14 -13.31
CA GLN A 460 -18.92 10.11 -14.74
C GLN A 460 -17.91 9.23 -15.48
N TRP A 461 -16.61 9.37 -15.19
CA TRP A 461 -15.57 8.55 -15.79
C TRP A 461 -15.77 7.06 -15.46
N LEU A 462 -16.02 6.70 -14.20
CA LEU A 462 -16.33 5.33 -13.81
C LEU A 462 -17.55 4.79 -14.56
N SER A 463 -18.57 5.61 -14.80
CA SER A 463 -19.77 5.17 -15.54
C SER A 463 -19.53 4.93 -17.03
N THR A 464 -18.51 5.56 -17.61
CA THR A 464 -18.27 5.57 -19.08
C THR A 464 -17.03 4.81 -19.52
N THR A 465 -16.04 4.66 -18.63
CA THR A 465 -14.81 3.92 -18.93
C THR A 465 -15.12 2.45 -19.25
N PRO A 466 -14.52 1.87 -20.30
CA PRO A 466 -14.68 0.46 -20.64
C PRO A 466 -13.88 -0.47 -19.71
N GLN A 467 -13.03 0.09 -18.84
CA GLN A 467 -12.21 -0.67 -17.89
C GLN A 467 -13.09 -1.30 -16.80
N ASN A 468 -12.80 -2.55 -16.43
CA ASN A 468 -13.48 -3.26 -15.34
C ASN A 468 -12.51 -3.69 -14.21
N MET A 469 -11.23 -3.93 -14.52
CA MET A 469 -10.23 -4.42 -13.58
C MET A 469 -8.87 -3.80 -13.88
N GLY A 470 -8.19 -3.30 -12.84
CA GLY A 470 -6.77 -2.93 -12.83
C GLY A 470 -5.90 -4.05 -12.25
N ASN A 471 -4.62 -3.77 -11.96
CA ASN A 471 -3.73 -4.74 -11.33
C ASN A 471 -4.06 -4.96 -9.84
N TRP A 472 -4.58 -3.94 -9.15
CA TRP A 472 -4.84 -3.99 -7.70
C TRP A 472 -6.28 -3.66 -7.29
N VAL A 473 -7.03 -3.03 -8.18
CA VAL A 473 -8.35 -2.49 -7.88
C VAL A 473 -9.34 -2.80 -8.99
N SER A 474 -10.59 -3.09 -8.62
CA SER A 474 -11.69 -3.25 -9.58
C SER A 474 -12.54 -1.99 -9.66
N LYS A 475 -13.21 -1.78 -10.78
CA LYS A 475 -14.18 -0.68 -10.94
C LYS A 475 -15.26 -0.72 -9.86
N GLU A 476 -15.77 -1.90 -9.54
CA GLU A 476 -16.79 -2.10 -8.51
C GLU A 476 -16.29 -1.71 -7.12
N SER A 477 -15.01 -1.96 -6.81
CA SER A 477 -14.44 -1.59 -5.51
C SER A 477 -14.36 -0.06 -5.33
N ILE A 478 -13.97 0.67 -6.38
CA ILE A 478 -13.97 2.15 -6.37
C ILE A 478 -15.40 2.68 -6.25
N ILE A 479 -16.35 2.11 -7.00
CA ILE A 479 -17.77 2.50 -6.91
C ILE A 479 -18.31 2.27 -5.49
N ALA A 480 -17.97 1.14 -4.87
CA ALA A 480 -18.41 0.83 -3.51
C ALA A 480 -17.82 1.80 -2.48
N GLU A 481 -16.55 2.20 -2.63
CA GLU A 481 -15.89 3.19 -1.79
C GLU A 481 -16.57 4.56 -1.90
N LEU A 482 -16.95 4.96 -3.12
CA LEU A 482 -17.62 6.24 -3.37
C LEU A 482 -19.13 6.24 -3.04
N ALA A 483 -19.77 5.08 -2.93
CA ALA A 483 -21.23 4.96 -2.76
C ALA A 483 -21.76 5.65 -1.49
N GLY A 484 -20.91 5.81 -0.46
CA GLY A 484 -21.26 6.51 0.78
C GLY A 484 -21.22 8.04 0.67
N ILE A 485 -20.64 8.59 -0.40
CA ILE A 485 -20.37 10.02 -0.53
C ILE A 485 -21.50 10.69 -1.31
N LYS A 486 -22.23 11.59 -0.65
CA LYS A 486 -23.33 12.33 -1.28
C LYS A 486 -22.82 13.66 -1.82
N ILE A 487 -22.50 13.71 -3.10
CA ILE A 487 -22.10 14.95 -3.77
C ILE A 487 -23.05 15.25 -4.91
N GLN A 488 -23.52 16.50 -4.93
CA GLN A 488 -24.26 17.05 -6.06
C GLN A 488 -23.29 17.88 -6.92
N PRO A 489 -23.34 17.75 -8.26
CA PRO A 489 -22.56 18.61 -9.13
C PRO A 489 -22.87 20.09 -8.86
N ALA A 490 -21.85 20.85 -8.49
CA ALA A 490 -21.93 22.29 -8.34
C ALA A 490 -21.34 22.98 -9.57
N ARG A 491 -21.78 24.21 -9.87
CA ARG A 491 -21.15 25.00 -10.93
C ARG A 491 -19.78 25.48 -10.49
N VAL A 492 -18.80 25.36 -11.38
CA VAL A 492 -17.41 25.73 -11.14
C VAL A 492 -17.11 27.07 -11.81
N TYR A 493 -16.49 27.98 -11.07
CA TYR A 493 -16.08 29.31 -11.54
C TYR A 493 -14.60 29.50 -11.29
N ARG A 494 -13.84 29.84 -12.34
CA ARG A 494 -12.41 30.11 -12.26
C ARG A 494 -12.19 31.62 -12.21
N GLN A 495 -11.49 32.10 -11.18
CA GLN A 495 -11.13 33.51 -10.91
C GLN A 495 -12.29 34.48 -10.58
N ASP A 496 -13.41 34.36 -11.29
CA ASP A 496 -14.56 35.26 -11.16
C ASP A 496 -15.59 34.78 -10.14
N ILE A 497 -16.20 35.75 -9.44
CA ILE A 497 -17.30 35.47 -8.51
C ILE A 497 -18.61 35.45 -9.30
N PRO A 498 -19.41 34.38 -9.20
CA PRO A 498 -20.67 34.28 -9.91
C PRO A 498 -21.76 35.13 -9.24
N LEU A 499 -21.64 36.45 -9.36
CA LEU A 499 -22.52 37.40 -8.66
C LEU A 499 -24.00 37.17 -8.97
N ASP A 500 -24.35 36.74 -10.19
CA ASP A 500 -25.75 36.47 -10.55
C ASP A 500 -26.31 35.29 -9.74
N VAL A 501 -25.58 34.17 -9.69
CA VAL A 501 -25.98 32.98 -8.93
C VAL A 501 -25.94 33.25 -7.42
N ALA A 502 -24.90 33.94 -6.95
CA ALA A 502 -24.77 34.30 -5.55
C ALA A 502 -25.91 35.25 -5.11
N ASN A 503 -26.24 36.27 -5.92
CA ASN A 503 -27.37 37.17 -5.65
C ASN A 503 -28.72 36.45 -5.70
N GLU A 504 -28.92 35.51 -6.63
CA GLU A 504 -30.16 34.72 -6.67
C GLU A 504 -30.36 33.93 -5.37
N VAL A 505 -29.32 33.24 -4.90
CA VAL A 505 -29.39 32.50 -3.62
C VAL A 505 -29.59 33.44 -2.46
N PHE A 506 -28.84 34.54 -2.42
CA PHE A 506 -28.90 35.54 -1.37
C PHE A 506 -30.27 36.21 -1.26
N GLN A 507 -30.90 36.55 -2.39
CA GLN A 507 -32.27 37.11 -2.41
C GLN A 507 -33.31 36.12 -1.92
N ASN A 508 -33.18 34.85 -2.30
CA ASN A 508 -34.13 33.80 -1.94
C ASN A 508 -34.01 33.34 -0.49
N LYS A 509 -32.80 33.28 0.06
CA LYS A 509 -32.53 32.76 1.40
C LYS A 509 -32.26 33.83 2.45
N ARG A 510 -32.04 35.08 2.02
CA ARG A 510 -31.61 36.22 2.84
C ARG A 510 -30.28 36.02 3.57
N GLU A 511 -29.59 34.92 3.28
CA GLU A 511 -28.29 34.56 3.83
C GLU A 511 -27.51 33.79 2.76
N LEU A 512 -26.19 34.01 2.71
CA LEU A 512 -25.24 33.24 1.93
C LEU A 512 -24.05 32.93 2.83
N THR A 513 -23.68 31.66 2.95
CA THR A 513 -22.46 31.26 3.66
C THR A 513 -21.39 30.88 2.65
N VAL A 514 -20.19 31.41 2.83
CA VAL A 514 -19.01 31.11 2.01
C VAL A 514 -17.95 30.49 2.89
N ILE A 515 -17.39 29.36 2.47
CA ILE A 515 -16.32 28.67 3.19
C ILE A 515 -15.13 28.48 2.27
N GLY A 516 -13.95 28.83 2.75
CA GLY A 516 -12.67 28.60 2.08
C GLY A 516 -12.05 27.28 2.51
N TYR A 517 -11.55 26.52 1.54
CA TYR A 517 -10.90 25.23 1.70
C TYR A 517 -9.46 25.28 1.24
N ASP A 518 -8.58 24.56 1.92
CA ASP A 518 -7.20 24.35 1.50
C ASP A 518 -7.06 23.19 0.49
N VAL A 519 -5.82 22.87 0.11
CA VAL A 519 -5.49 21.77 -0.82
C VAL A 519 -5.87 20.39 -0.27
N LEU A 520 -5.87 20.20 1.06
CA LEU A 520 -6.29 18.96 1.71
C LEU A 520 -7.80 18.91 1.94
N GLN A 521 -8.54 19.90 1.44
CA GLN A 521 -10.00 20.00 1.53
C GLN A 521 -10.49 20.20 2.97
N VAL A 522 -9.64 20.80 3.82
CA VAL A 522 -10.01 21.22 5.17
C VAL A 522 -10.59 22.64 5.10
N PRO A 523 -11.74 22.90 5.75
CA PRO A 523 -12.29 24.24 5.84
C PRO A 523 -11.42 25.12 6.76
N ILE A 524 -10.91 26.24 6.25
CA ILE A 524 -9.97 27.11 6.97
C ILE A 524 -10.56 28.46 7.39
N CYS A 525 -11.54 28.98 6.64
CA CYS A 525 -12.23 30.22 7.01
C CYS A 525 -13.67 30.24 6.49
N LYS A 526 -14.52 31.01 7.17
CA LYS A 526 -15.93 31.17 6.84
C LYS A 526 -16.34 32.62 6.91
N MET A 527 -17.24 33.00 6.02
CA MET A 527 -17.90 34.30 6.03
C MET A 527 -19.40 34.09 5.80
N THR A 528 -20.23 34.83 6.52
CA THR A 528 -21.68 34.84 6.32
C THR A 528 -22.13 36.23 5.89
N LEU A 529 -22.87 36.28 4.79
CA LEU A 529 -23.45 37.50 4.24
C LEU A 529 -24.96 37.43 4.48
N ARG A 530 -25.54 38.47 5.08
CA ARG A 530 -26.97 38.57 5.41
C ARG A 530 -27.61 39.77 4.74
N MET A 531 -28.86 39.61 4.31
CA MET A 531 -29.60 40.70 3.69
C MET A 531 -29.99 41.73 4.74
N SER A 532 -29.53 42.97 4.58
CA SER A 532 -29.97 44.08 5.43
C SER A 532 -31.49 44.24 5.36
N ASN A 533 -32.14 44.42 6.52
CA ASN A 533 -33.58 44.67 6.60
C ASN A 533 -33.99 46.01 5.99
#